data_AF-A0A3N0I7L4-F1
#
_entry.id   AF-A0A3N0I7L4-F1
#
_cell.length_a   1.000
_cell.length_b   1.000
_cell.length_c   1.000
_cell.angle_alpha   90.00
_cell.angle_beta   90.00
_cell.angle_gamma   90.00
#
_symmetry.space_group_name_H-M   'P 1'
#
loop_
_entity.id
_entity.type
_entity.pdbx_description
1 polymer ?
#
loop_
_entity_poly.entity_id
_entity_poly.type
_entity_poly.pdbx_seq_one_letter_code
_entity_poly.pdbx_strand_id
1 'polypeptide(L)'
;MLNLIPDEEVAVIRDSARLDDLGEPIDSRPSREAVRCVVCPGPTSDLGAARPNGARIAYTLHFPKTYRGDLRGCSVEVRGEAFDVVGDPMRTTEAATPGAWNMAVEVARADG
;
A
#
# COMPACT_ATOMS: atom_id res chain seq x y z
N MET A 1 -5.25 -20.37 -14.54
CA MET A 1 -6.47 -19.99 -13.80
C MET A 1 -6.83 -18.59 -14.26
N LEU A 2 -8.00 -18.40 -14.86
CA LEU A 2 -8.42 -17.09 -15.38
C LEU A 2 -8.81 -16.23 -14.17
N ASN A 3 -8.04 -15.17 -13.87
CA ASN A 3 -8.44 -14.23 -12.83
C ASN A 3 -9.54 -13.33 -13.41
N LEU A 4 -10.75 -13.43 -12.84
CA LEU A 4 -11.91 -12.65 -13.27
C LEU A 4 -11.82 -11.17 -12.87
N ILE A 5 -11.02 -10.88 -11.83
CA ILE A 5 -10.81 -9.52 -11.32
C ILE A 5 -9.51 -8.97 -11.95
N PRO A 6 -9.57 -7.83 -12.64
CA PRO A 6 -8.38 -7.22 -13.23
C PRO A 6 -7.42 -6.77 -12.14
N ASP A 7 -6.13 -7.07 -12.33
CA ASP A 7 -5.05 -6.71 -11.44
C ASP A 7 -3.91 -6.00 -12.19
N GLU A 8 -3.30 -5.02 -11.54
CA GLU A 8 -2.18 -4.24 -12.06
C GLU A 8 -0.96 -4.35 -11.15
N GLU A 9 0.22 -4.15 -11.72
CA GLU A 9 1.47 -4.18 -10.97
C GLU A 9 1.67 -2.85 -10.21
N VAL A 10 2.00 -2.96 -8.94
CA VAL A 10 2.39 -1.85 -8.06
C VAL A 10 3.75 -2.17 -7.45
N ALA A 11 4.52 -1.14 -7.06
CA ALA A 11 5.80 -1.34 -6.39
C ALA A 11 5.70 -0.95 -4.91
N VAL A 12 5.89 -1.91 -4.01
CA VAL A 12 6.05 -1.63 -2.58
C VAL A 12 7.46 -1.08 -2.34
N ILE A 13 7.54 0.14 -1.84
CA ILE A 13 8.77 0.83 -1.47
C ILE A 13 8.92 0.72 0.04
N ARG A 14 10.05 0.18 0.50
CA ARG A 14 10.38 0.12 1.93
C ARG A 14 11.69 0.82 2.19
N ASP A 15 11.63 1.81 3.07
CA ASP A 15 12.81 2.47 3.60
C ASP A 15 13.42 1.59 4.70
N SER A 16 14.35 0.74 4.31
CA SER A 16 15.23 0.09 5.28
C SER A 16 16.39 1.02 5.57
N ALA A 17 16.34 1.72 6.71
CA ALA A 17 17.50 2.37 7.29
C ALA A 17 18.25 1.35 8.13
N ARG A 18 19.53 1.09 7.82
CA ARG A 18 20.42 0.43 8.76
C ARG A 18 20.74 1.46 9.85
N LEU A 19 20.39 1.16 11.09
CA LEU A 19 20.72 2.00 12.23
C LEU A 19 22.07 1.57 12.83
N ASP A 20 22.84 2.52 13.36
CA ASP A 20 24.00 2.23 14.20
C ASP A 20 23.59 1.87 15.64
N ASP A 21 24.61 1.67 16.49
CA ASP A 21 24.44 1.32 17.89
C ASP A 21 23.79 2.45 18.73
N LEU A 22 23.67 3.67 18.18
CA LEU A 22 23.01 4.82 18.79
C LEU A 22 21.62 5.08 18.21
N GLY A 23 21.18 4.28 17.22
CA GLY A 23 19.88 4.42 16.56
C GLY A 23 19.87 5.41 15.40
N GLU A 24 21.03 5.89 14.95
CA GLU A 24 21.16 6.81 13.83
C GLU A 24 21.26 6.05 12.49
N PRO A 25 20.61 6.51 11.42
CA PRO A 25 20.66 5.85 10.11
C PRO A 25 22.05 5.99 9.47
N ILE A 26 22.76 4.88 9.29
CA ILE A 26 24.07 4.83 8.64
C ILE A 26 24.00 4.57 7.13
N ASP A 27 22.92 3.95 6.67
CA ASP A 27 22.63 3.77 5.25
C ASP A 27 21.12 3.59 5.06
N SER A 28 20.50 4.37 4.19
CA SER A 28 19.11 4.19 3.79
C SER A 28 19.07 3.93 2.29
N ARG A 29 18.70 2.70 1.92
CA ARG A 29 18.45 2.36 0.53
C ARG A 29 17.02 1.83 0.41
N PRO A 30 16.13 2.52 -0.32
CA PRO A 30 14.78 2.03 -0.50
C PRO A 30 14.82 0.73 -1.29
N SER A 31 14.19 -0.31 -0.74
CA SER A 31 13.93 -1.55 -1.47
C SER A 31 12.61 -1.42 -2.23
N ARG A 32 12.54 -2.00 -3.43
CA ARG A 32 11.35 -1.99 -4.28
C ARG A 32 10.93 -3.43 -4.59
N GLU A 33 9.70 -3.79 -4.28
CA GLU A 33 9.11 -5.09 -4.56
C GLU A 33 7.88 -4.94 -5.47
N ALA A 34 7.92 -5.55 -6.65
CA ALA A 34 6.77 -5.57 -7.55
C ALA A 34 5.73 -6.60 -7.08
N VAL A 35 4.49 -6.15 -6.90
CA VAL A 35 3.36 -6.97 -6.47
C VAL A 35 2.17 -6.67 -7.38
N ARG A 36 1.49 -7.70 -7.88
CA ARG A 36 0.23 -7.50 -8.59
C ARG A 36 -0.92 -7.39 -7.59
N CYS A 37 -1.74 -6.35 -7.72
CA CYS A 37 -2.84 -6.03 -6.80
C CYS A 37 -4.08 -5.59 -7.58
N VAL A 38 -5.26 -5.73 -6.97
CA VAL A 38 -6.46 -5.04 -7.47
C VAL A 38 -6.41 -3.59 -7.00
N VAL A 39 -6.41 -2.65 -7.95
CA VAL A 39 -6.34 -1.23 -7.65
C VAL A 39 -7.71 -0.60 -7.80
N CYS A 40 -8.27 -0.16 -6.67
CA CYS A 40 -9.54 0.57 -6.63
C CYS A 40 -9.24 2.05 -6.38
N PRO A 41 -9.68 2.99 -7.22
CA PRO A 41 -9.63 4.41 -6.91
C PRO A 41 -10.34 4.71 -5.58
N GLY A 42 -9.79 5.65 -4.81
CA GLY A 42 -10.38 6.12 -3.56
C GLY A 42 -11.78 6.70 -3.74
N PRO A 43 -12.57 6.82 -2.66
CA PRO A 43 -13.97 7.23 -2.72
C PRO A 43 -14.14 8.64 -3.30
N THR A 44 -15.16 8.82 -4.13
CA THR A 44 -15.53 10.11 -4.75
C THR A 44 -15.81 11.21 -3.71
N SER A 45 -16.21 10.84 -2.49
CA SER A 45 -16.46 11.75 -1.36
C SER A 45 -15.23 12.56 -0.95
N ASP A 46 -14.03 12.09 -1.27
CA ASP A 46 -12.78 12.80 -0.99
C ASP A 46 -12.50 13.93 -2.01
N LEU A 47 -13.24 14.01 -3.14
CA LEU A 47 -13.05 15.05 -4.16
C LEU A 47 -13.47 16.47 -3.74
N GLY A 48 -14.32 16.62 -2.72
CA GLY A 48 -14.90 17.92 -2.34
C GLY A 48 -14.58 18.40 -0.92
N ALA A 49 -13.95 17.57 -0.09
CA ALA A 49 -13.64 17.93 1.30
C ALA A 49 -12.17 18.35 1.42
N ALA A 50 -11.91 19.66 1.37
CA ALA A 50 -10.63 20.19 1.81
C ALA A 50 -10.49 19.92 3.33
N ARG A 51 -9.88 18.79 3.68
CA ARG A 51 -9.44 18.51 5.05
C ARG A 51 -7.97 18.90 5.12
N PRO A 52 -7.62 20.09 5.63
CA PRO A 52 -6.24 20.58 5.62
C PRO A 52 -5.27 19.66 6.39
N ASN A 53 -5.79 18.77 7.24
CA ASN A 53 -5.00 17.81 8.04
C ASN A 53 -5.47 16.35 7.84
N GLY A 54 -6.31 16.06 6.84
CA GLY A 54 -6.83 14.71 6.61
C GLY A 54 -6.14 14.05 5.43
N ALA A 55 -5.39 12.97 5.67
CA ALA A 55 -4.81 12.17 4.60
C ALA A 55 -5.94 11.71 3.66
N ARG A 56 -5.89 12.17 2.42
CA ARG A 56 -6.89 11.85 1.40
C ARG A 56 -6.54 10.51 0.77
N ILE A 57 -7.45 9.53 0.87
CA ILE A 57 -7.20 8.19 0.31
C ILE A 57 -7.25 8.29 -1.21
N ALA A 58 -6.12 8.01 -1.85
CA ALA A 58 -5.98 8.01 -3.30
C ALA A 58 -6.44 6.69 -3.91
N TYR A 59 -6.05 5.57 -3.28
CA TYR A 59 -6.38 4.22 -3.73
C TYR A 59 -6.62 3.27 -2.55
N THR A 60 -7.48 2.28 -2.78
CA THR A 60 -7.55 1.06 -1.98
C THR A 60 -6.99 -0.09 -2.81
N LEU A 61 -5.87 -0.65 -2.38
CA LEU A 61 -5.17 -1.75 -3.02
C LEU A 61 -5.55 -3.06 -2.34
N HIS A 62 -5.89 -4.09 -3.10
CA HIS A 62 -6.14 -5.41 -2.55
C HIS A 62 -4.96 -6.32 -2.89
N PHE A 63 -4.15 -6.61 -1.87
CA PHE A 63 -2.98 -7.48 -1.98
C PHE A 63 -3.39 -8.96 -1.92
N PRO A 64 -2.59 -9.84 -2.56
CA PRO A 64 -2.94 -11.24 -2.65
C PRO A 64 -2.73 -11.96 -1.32
N LYS A 65 -3.48 -13.05 -1.12
CA LYS A 65 -3.33 -13.97 0.01
C LYS A 65 -1.93 -14.56 0.12
N THR A 66 -1.14 -14.56 -0.94
CA THR A 66 0.24 -15.08 -0.98
C THR A 66 1.28 -14.06 -0.53
N TYR A 67 0.96 -12.77 -0.55
CA TYR A 67 1.87 -11.73 -0.08
C TYR A 67 2.10 -11.87 1.42
N ARG A 68 3.33 -11.69 1.90
CA ARG A 68 3.72 -11.87 3.32
C ARG A 68 4.44 -10.67 3.93
N GLY A 69 4.74 -9.65 3.14
CA GLY A 69 5.49 -8.48 3.61
C GLY A 69 4.67 -7.62 4.57
N ASP A 70 5.36 -6.96 5.50
CA ASP A 70 4.80 -5.85 6.25
C ASP A 70 4.68 -4.62 5.33
N LEU A 71 3.58 -3.89 5.48
CA LEU A 71 3.25 -2.68 4.73
C LEU A 71 3.16 -1.45 5.63
N ARG A 72 3.19 -1.62 6.95
CA ARG A 72 3.14 -0.49 7.89
C ARG A 72 4.35 0.41 7.66
N GLY A 73 4.09 1.69 7.44
CA GLY A 73 5.13 2.69 7.18
C GLY A 73 5.85 2.51 5.84
N CYS A 74 5.35 1.66 4.95
CA CYS A 74 5.84 1.58 3.58
C CYS A 74 5.10 2.59 2.69
N SER A 75 5.67 2.85 1.51
CA SER A 75 4.97 3.55 0.43
C SER A 75 4.70 2.57 -0.72
N VAL A 76 3.70 2.83 -1.54
CA VAL A 76 3.36 2.03 -2.72
C VAL A 76 3.33 2.95 -3.94
N GLU A 77 4.11 2.60 -4.96
CA GLU A 77 4.07 3.25 -6.26
C GLU A 77 2.93 2.64 -7.08
N VAL A 78 1.95 3.48 -7.41
CA VAL A 78 0.79 3.13 -8.24
C VAL A 78 0.85 4.03 -9.48
N ARG A 79 0.97 3.42 -10.67
CA ARG A 79 0.99 4.14 -11.97
C ARG A 79 2.05 5.24 -12.03
N GLY A 80 3.22 5.00 -11.44
CA GLY A 80 4.39 5.90 -11.46
C GLY A 80 4.39 6.98 -10.38
N GLU A 81 3.45 6.94 -9.43
CA GLU A 81 3.38 7.88 -8.33
C GLU A 81 3.38 7.16 -6.98
N ALA A 82 4.16 7.67 -6.02
CA ALA A 82 4.28 7.10 -4.68
C ALA A 82 3.19 7.61 -3.74
N PHE A 83 2.62 6.69 -2.98
CA PHE A 83 1.59 6.94 -1.96
C PHE A 83 1.96 6.25 -0.66
N ASP A 84 1.72 6.87 0.47
CA ASP A 84 2.02 6.28 1.77
C ASP A 84 0.90 5.35 2.22
N VAL A 85 1.28 4.20 2.76
CA VAL A 85 0.33 3.27 3.38
C VAL A 85 -0.26 3.92 4.62
N VAL A 86 -1.59 3.98 4.66
CA VAL A 86 -2.32 4.53 5.80
C VAL A 86 -2.66 3.42 6.77
N GLY A 87 -2.22 3.58 8.02
CA GLY A 87 -2.54 2.66 9.12
C GLY A 87 -1.75 1.35 9.10
N ASP A 88 -2.40 0.28 9.59
CA ASP A 88 -1.85 -1.07 9.67
C ASP A 88 -2.76 -2.02 8.87
N PRO A 89 -2.37 -2.41 7.63
CA PRO A 89 -3.24 -3.19 6.77
C PRO A 89 -3.56 -4.57 7.33
N MET A 90 -4.86 -4.82 7.49
CA MET A 90 -5.37 -6.08 8.05
C MET A 90 -5.91 -7.01 6.97
N ARG A 91 -5.76 -8.32 7.21
CA ARG A 91 -6.34 -9.35 6.34
C ARG A 91 -7.79 -9.62 6.70
N THR A 92 -8.65 -9.66 5.69
CA THR A 92 -9.96 -10.28 5.80
C THR A 92 -9.80 -11.79 5.96
N THR A 93 -10.72 -12.40 6.71
CA THR A 93 -10.76 -13.84 6.93
C THR A 93 -10.86 -14.61 5.60
N GLU A 94 -10.11 -15.71 5.48
CA GLU A 94 -10.05 -16.48 4.23
C GLU A 94 -11.41 -17.05 3.84
N ALA A 95 -12.21 -17.48 4.82
CA ALA A 95 -13.57 -18.00 4.60
C ALA A 95 -14.51 -16.95 3.96
N ALA A 96 -14.28 -15.66 4.22
CA ALA A 96 -15.08 -14.57 3.66
C ALA A 96 -14.56 -14.09 2.29
N THR A 97 -13.41 -14.59 1.83
CA THR A 97 -12.77 -14.16 0.58
C THR A 97 -12.45 -15.35 -0.32
N PRO A 98 -13.40 -15.90 -1.09
CA PRO A 98 -13.14 -17.04 -1.98
C PRO A 98 -12.06 -16.77 -3.05
N GLY A 99 -11.77 -15.49 -3.36
CA GLY A 99 -10.79 -15.07 -4.34
C GLY A 99 -9.32 -15.06 -3.86
N ALA A 100 -8.44 -14.57 -4.73
CA ALA A 100 -7.00 -14.49 -4.48
C ALA A 100 -6.60 -13.32 -3.56
N TRP A 101 -7.51 -12.38 -3.31
CA TRP A 101 -7.25 -11.10 -2.65
C TRP A 101 -7.92 -11.06 -1.28
N ASN A 102 -7.18 -10.70 -0.22
CA ASN A 102 -7.76 -10.63 1.13
C ASN A 102 -7.16 -9.56 2.03
N MET A 103 -6.31 -8.68 1.52
CA MET A 103 -5.69 -7.64 2.33
C MET A 103 -5.94 -6.30 1.69
N ALA A 104 -6.83 -5.51 2.28
CA ALA A 104 -7.13 -4.16 1.84
C ALA A 104 -6.09 -3.20 2.43
N VAL A 105 -5.52 -2.36 1.57
CA VAL A 105 -4.47 -1.39 1.90
C VAL A 105 -4.91 -0.05 1.36
N GLU A 106 -5.16 0.90 2.24
CA GLU A 106 -5.45 2.27 1.84
C GLU A 106 -4.14 3.04 1.70
N VAL A 107 -4.01 3.80 0.62
CA VAL A 107 -2.84 4.64 0.38
C VAL A 107 -3.25 6.08 0.11
N ALA A 108 -2.51 7.03 0.67
CA ALA A 108 -2.75 8.46 0.55
C ALA A 108 -1.54 9.17 -0.07
N ARG A 109 -1.75 10.39 -0.59
CA ARG A 109 -0.63 11.20 -1.08
C ARG A 109 0.36 11.43 0.05
N ALA A 110 1.65 11.28 -0.27
CA ALA A 110 2.72 11.68 0.62
C ALA A 110 2.72 13.22 0.68
N ASP A 111 2.17 13.79 1.75
CA ASP A 111 2.38 15.20 2.09
C ASP A 111 3.79 15.32 2.70
N GLY A 112 4.78 15.46 1.83
CA GLY A 112 6.18 15.69 2.21
C GLY A 112 6.43 17.06 2.83
#